data_AF-A0A545TFQ0-F1
#
_entry.id   AF-A0A545TFQ0-F1
#
_cell.length_a   1.000
_cell.length_b   1.000
_cell.length_c   1.000
_cell.angle_alpha   90.00
_cell.angle_beta   90.00
_cell.angle_gamma   90.00
#
_symmetry.space_group_name_H-M   'P 1'
#
loop_
_entity.id
_entity.type
_entity.pdbx_description
1 polymer ?
#
loop_
_entity_poly.entity_id
_entity_poly.type
_entity_poly.pdbx_seq_one_letter_code
_entity_poly.pdbx_strand_id
1 'polypeptide(L)'
;MAGNRRLFSGGGPRLNRQQCADRASATPAVRSYQAIKAGRTGSWTKSSYAVINEGGLWPVESKTKPKKPLLLFVDDEKPILDALTRFCRSRGWNTLKAPGGAEGLALLDEHKVDVIVSDMRMPQMNGAEFLTQARAKQPSAIRILLTGYADIDAVAEAVNAAKVYNYMHKPWDDNVLGELLENAIRAKKQEDERLRLQLLTRHQNKKLKELNDNLDLKVKERTIETEQAISLLTATHKQLEQNFQDSLEILAHIIEWREGKHSNHSRLVAKIAVSIGKQMELSSDNITDLHTAGLLHDIGMLSLPDQVRQKAVDELTDKELALYKKHCIIGEAALANAPGLQSASRLIRWHHERVDGKGFPNGLSGDMLPMGARILAVVSDFHDLENGRLVKSIAGSEPALRYLQEQSGKRYDAQVVEVLLAMLKNQPQTHHQVVLNVTASELQAEMTLSEDLISEAGLLLLAKGTELTDKTIAKLRQFEVDSESKLSFSVIAPEQSEQQSEAEQLDTTAT
;
A
#
# COMPACT_ATOMS: atom_id res chain seq x y z
N MET A 1 -39.21 5.09 24.03
CA MET A 1 -39.36 4.62 22.64
C MET A 1 -39.68 5.82 21.75
N ALA A 2 -38.99 5.91 20.61
CA ALA A 2 -39.29 6.63 19.35
C ALA A 2 -40.16 7.90 19.39
N GLY A 3 -39.82 9.03 18.78
CA GLY A 3 -38.81 9.36 17.80
C GLY A 3 -39.20 10.71 17.20
N ASN A 4 -38.24 11.60 16.96
CA ASN A 4 -38.52 12.90 16.32
C ASN A 4 -37.54 13.09 15.15
N ARG A 5 -38.07 13.00 13.92
CA ARG A 5 -37.41 13.34 12.64
C ARG A 5 -38.19 14.54 12.07
N ARG A 6 -37.55 15.72 11.94
CA ARG A 6 -36.95 16.29 10.69
C ARG A 6 -38.02 16.77 9.69
N LEU A 7 -38.05 17.99 9.12
CA LEU A 7 -37.03 19.02 8.83
C LEU A 7 -37.73 20.38 8.56
N PHE A 8 -37.12 21.49 8.98
CA PHE A 8 -37.34 22.83 8.38
C PHE A 8 -36.00 23.58 8.23
N SER A 9 -35.80 24.10 7.01
CA SER A 9 -35.12 25.34 6.58
C SER A 9 -33.83 25.86 7.24
N GLY A 10 -32.83 26.12 6.38
CA GLY A 10 -31.69 27.03 6.59
C GLY A 10 -30.51 26.55 5.73
N GLY A 11 -30.21 27.12 4.56
CA GLY A 11 -29.48 28.38 4.41
C GLY A 11 -28.15 28.07 3.70
N GLY A 12 -28.05 28.35 2.39
CA GLY A 12 -26.83 28.17 1.58
C GLY A 12 -26.66 29.34 0.60
N PRO A 13 -25.43 29.76 0.27
CA PRO A 13 -25.11 31.13 -0.13
C PRO A 13 -25.56 31.46 -1.56
N ARG A 14 -26.07 32.69 -1.72
CA ARG A 14 -26.38 33.32 -3.02
C ARG A 14 -25.08 33.59 -3.77
N LEU A 15 -24.84 32.85 -4.86
CA LEU A 15 -23.80 33.17 -5.83
C LEU A 15 -24.24 34.33 -6.74
N ASN A 16 -23.26 35.20 -7.00
CA ASN A 16 -23.37 36.52 -7.61
C ASN A 16 -23.77 36.45 -9.10
N ARG A 17 -24.50 37.45 -9.59
CA ARG A 17 -25.12 37.52 -10.94
C ARG A 17 -24.13 37.70 -12.11
N GLN A 18 -22.83 37.64 -11.85
CA GLN A 18 -21.77 37.89 -12.84
C GLN A 18 -21.18 36.62 -13.47
N GLN A 19 -21.72 35.42 -13.19
CA GLN A 19 -21.24 34.13 -13.75
C GLN A 19 -22.28 33.39 -14.63
N CYS A 20 -23.32 34.08 -15.10
CA CYS A 20 -24.34 33.49 -16.00
C CYS A 20 -24.12 33.79 -17.50
N ALA A 21 -22.99 34.39 -17.89
CA ALA A 21 -22.75 34.80 -19.28
C ALA A 21 -21.83 33.86 -20.09
N ASP A 22 -21.38 32.72 -19.56
CA ASP A 22 -20.51 31.76 -20.30
C ASP A 22 -21.15 30.37 -20.47
N ARG A 23 -22.47 30.30 -20.66
CA ARG A 23 -23.20 29.04 -20.94
C ARG A 23 -23.92 29.01 -22.30
N ALA A 24 -23.40 29.73 -23.28
CA ALA A 24 -23.94 29.77 -24.65
C ALA A 24 -22.98 29.20 -25.72
N SER A 25 -22.17 28.20 -25.37
CA SER A 25 -21.33 27.45 -26.34
C SER A 25 -21.33 25.94 -26.07
N ALA A 26 -22.49 25.39 -25.74
CA ALA A 26 -22.68 23.95 -25.76
C ALA A 26 -22.68 23.47 -27.22
N THR A 27 -21.62 22.81 -27.65
CA THR A 27 -21.51 22.14 -28.95
C THR A 27 -22.66 21.15 -29.15
N PRO A 28 -23.03 20.83 -30.41
CA PRO A 28 -24.19 19.98 -30.73
C PRO A 28 -24.23 18.65 -29.97
N ALA A 29 -23.07 18.13 -29.56
CA ALA A 29 -22.90 16.90 -28.78
C ALA A 29 -23.55 16.95 -27.37
N VAL A 30 -23.60 18.11 -26.72
CA VAL A 30 -24.13 18.25 -25.35
C VAL A 30 -25.66 18.22 -25.32
N ARG A 31 -26.32 18.68 -26.40
CA ARG A 31 -27.78 18.59 -26.55
C ARG A 31 -28.27 17.16 -26.76
N SER A 32 -27.45 16.31 -27.38
CA SER A 32 -27.76 14.92 -27.69
C SER A 32 -27.90 14.05 -26.44
N TYR A 33 -27.08 14.28 -25.42
CA TYR A 33 -27.08 13.49 -24.18
C TYR A 33 -28.33 13.73 -23.33
N GLN A 34 -28.86 14.96 -23.33
CA GLN A 34 -30.10 15.29 -22.62
C GLN A 34 -31.36 14.80 -23.34
N ALA A 35 -31.33 14.64 -24.67
CA ALA A 35 -32.46 14.12 -25.44
C ALA A 35 -32.68 12.60 -25.23
N ILE A 36 -31.61 11.83 -25.08
CA ILE A 36 -31.67 10.37 -24.89
C ILE A 36 -32.21 10.01 -23.50
N LYS A 37 -31.91 10.81 -22.47
CA LYS A 37 -32.45 10.63 -21.11
C LYS A 37 -33.95 10.94 -20.99
N ALA A 38 -34.56 11.54 -22.03
CA ALA A 38 -35.94 12.02 -22.03
C ALA A 38 -36.92 11.16 -22.87
N GLY A 39 -36.52 9.97 -23.32
CA GLY A 39 -37.45 8.96 -23.86
C GLY A 39 -38.21 9.35 -25.13
N ARG A 40 -37.71 10.29 -25.95
CA ARG A 40 -38.35 10.67 -27.22
C ARG A 40 -37.75 9.92 -28.39
N THR A 41 -38.45 8.91 -28.89
CA THR A 41 -38.11 8.15 -30.10
C THR A 41 -38.67 8.86 -31.34
N GLY A 42 -37.79 9.55 -32.08
CA GLY A 42 -38.05 10.01 -33.44
C GLY A 42 -37.29 9.16 -34.46
N SER A 43 -37.92 8.86 -35.59
CA SER A 43 -37.41 8.05 -36.72
C SER A 43 -36.07 8.56 -37.27
N TRP A 44 -35.03 7.70 -37.28
CA TRP A 44 -33.73 8.00 -37.89
C TRP A 44 -33.59 7.29 -39.25
N THR A 45 -33.38 8.08 -40.30
CA THR A 45 -32.99 7.58 -41.63
C THR A 45 -31.56 7.03 -41.59
N LYS A 46 -31.35 5.86 -42.21
CA LYS A 46 -30.07 5.13 -42.31
C LYS A 46 -28.95 5.97 -42.94
N SER A 47 -28.24 6.74 -42.13
CA SER A 47 -26.84 7.14 -42.39
C SER A 47 -26.26 7.65 -41.07
N SER A 48 -25.12 7.08 -40.66
CA SER A 48 -24.29 7.41 -39.48
C SER A 48 -24.42 6.45 -38.30
N TYR A 49 -23.67 5.34 -38.32
CA TYR A 49 -23.26 4.67 -37.10
C TYR A 49 -21.97 5.32 -36.60
N ALA A 50 -22.04 6.06 -35.50
CA ALA A 50 -20.90 6.40 -34.69
C ALA A 50 -20.80 5.34 -33.58
N VAL A 51 -19.78 4.49 -33.63
CA VAL A 51 -19.42 3.63 -32.49
C VAL A 51 -18.63 4.50 -31.53
N ILE A 52 -19.13 4.61 -30.30
CA ILE A 52 -18.50 5.35 -29.20
C ILE A 52 -17.56 4.37 -28.51
N ASN A 53 -16.25 4.61 -28.53
CA ASN A 53 -15.30 3.92 -27.64
C ASN A 53 -14.65 4.95 -26.71
N GLU A 54 -14.47 4.54 -25.46
CA GLU A 54 -13.91 5.32 -24.34
C GLU A 54 -12.42 5.57 -24.55
N GLY A 55 -12.06 6.56 -25.40
CA GLY A 55 -10.64 6.82 -25.66
C GLY A 55 -10.36 7.83 -26.77
N GLY A 56 -10.93 9.02 -26.68
CA GLY A 56 -10.47 10.19 -27.44
C GLY A 56 -10.98 10.28 -28.89
N LEU A 57 -11.43 11.50 -29.25
CA LEU A 57 -11.72 11.87 -30.62
C LEU A 57 -10.45 11.74 -31.47
N TRP A 58 -10.44 10.80 -32.41
CA TRP A 58 -9.63 10.95 -33.63
C TRP A 58 -10.58 11.09 -34.81
N PRO A 59 -10.43 12.14 -35.65
CA PRO A 59 -11.20 12.23 -36.86
C PRO A 59 -10.78 11.07 -37.75
N VAL A 60 -11.73 10.23 -38.14
CA VAL A 60 -11.58 9.36 -39.31
C VAL A 60 -11.64 10.26 -40.55
N GLU A 61 -10.63 11.12 -40.72
CA GLU A 61 -10.37 11.79 -41.99
C GLU A 61 -9.82 10.73 -42.96
N SER A 62 -10.36 10.53 -44.15
CA SER A 62 -11.58 11.03 -44.77
C SER A 62 -12.06 9.88 -45.68
N LYS A 63 -13.38 9.78 -45.90
CA LYS A 63 -13.90 9.04 -47.06
C LYS A 63 -13.41 9.75 -48.32
N THR A 64 -12.21 9.42 -48.79
CA THR A 64 -11.81 9.79 -50.14
C THR A 64 -12.83 9.13 -51.08
N LYS A 65 -13.53 9.95 -51.87
CA LYS A 65 -14.45 9.44 -52.90
C LYS A 65 -13.69 8.38 -53.71
N PRO A 66 -14.27 7.21 -54.01
CA PRO A 66 -13.57 6.19 -54.77
C PRO A 66 -13.10 6.80 -56.08
N LYS A 67 -11.78 6.91 -56.24
CA LYS A 67 -11.17 7.44 -57.46
C LYS A 67 -11.53 6.45 -58.57
N LYS A 68 -12.05 6.97 -59.69
CA LYS A 68 -12.35 6.12 -60.86
C LYS A 68 -11.04 5.53 -61.37
N PRO A 69 -11.04 4.23 -61.76
CA PRO A 69 -9.83 3.60 -62.27
C PRO A 69 -9.38 4.28 -63.56
N LEU A 70 -8.08 4.47 -63.72
CA LEU A 70 -7.45 5.05 -64.90
C LEU A 70 -6.68 3.99 -65.68
N LEU A 71 -7.13 3.72 -66.91
CA LEU A 71 -6.57 2.71 -67.79
C LEU A 71 -5.77 3.40 -68.90
N LEU A 72 -4.58 2.88 -69.24
CA LEU A 72 -3.82 3.33 -70.40
C LEU A 72 -3.91 2.27 -71.50
N PHE A 73 -4.40 2.67 -72.68
CA PHE A 73 -4.42 1.84 -73.88
C PHE A 73 -3.35 2.29 -74.85
N VAL A 74 -2.52 1.35 -75.31
CA VAL A 74 -1.42 1.59 -76.24
C VAL A 74 -1.56 0.64 -77.44
N ASP A 75 -1.85 1.19 -78.61
CA ASP A 75 -2.07 0.44 -79.86
C ASP A 75 -1.89 1.43 -81.03
N ASP A 76 -1.21 1.05 -82.10
CA ASP A 76 -0.96 1.92 -83.26
C ASP A 76 -2.20 2.10 -84.16
N GLU A 77 -3.20 1.24 -84.01
CA GLU A 77 -4.47 1.35 -84.70
C GLU A 77 -5.46 2.24 -83.92
N LYS A 78 -5.65 3.46 -84.41
CA LYS A 78 -6.67 4.40 -83.87
C LYS A 78 -8.09 3.79 -83.73
N PRO A 79 -8.59 2.96 -84.66
CA PRO A 79 -9.89 2.30 -84.49
C PRO A 79 -9.98 1.40 -83.24
N ILE A 80 -8.90 0.72 -82.88
CA ILE A 80 -8.80 -0.14 -81.69
C ILE A 80 -8.84 0.72 -80.41
N LEU A 81 -8.02 1.77 -80.35
CA LEU A 81 -8.03 2.71 -79.22
C LEU A 81 -9.42 3.33 -78.99
N ASP A 82 -10.13 3.69 -80.05
CA ASP A 82 -11.48 4.25 -79.97
C ASP A 82 -12.54 3.21 -79.58
N ALA A 83 -12.39 1.94 -79.99
CA ALA A 83 -13.23 0.83 -79.54
C ALA A 83 -13.05 0.58 -78.03
N LEU A 84 -11.81 0.42 -77.56
CA LEU A 84 -11.47 0.18 -76.14
C LEU A 84 -11.90 1.36 -75.25
N THR A 85 -11.75 2.60 -75.74
CA THR A 85 -12.23 3.79 -75.03
C THR A 85 -13.74 3.80 -74.88
N ARG A 86 -14.49 3.49 -75.95
CA ARG A 86 -15.96 3.43 -75.91
C ARG A 86 -16.44 2.33 -74.96
N PHE A 87 -15.76 1.18 -74.98
CA PHE A 87 -16.02 0.05 -74.08
C PHE A 87 -15.85 0.43 -72.60
N CYS A 88 -14.81 1.20 -72.27
CA CYS A 88 -14.56 1.66 -70.90
C CYS A 88 -15.51 2.78 -70.46
N ARG A 89 -15.91 3.66 -71.39
CA ARG A 89 -16.82 4.78 -71.11
C ARG A 89 -18.19 4.29 -70.65
N SER A 90 -18.73 3.23 -71.25
CA SER A 90 -20.02 2.64 -70.82
C SER A 90 -19.97 2.06 -69.40
N ARG A 91 -18.77 1.75 -68.89
CA ARG A 91 -18.52 1.22 -67.53
C ARG A 91 -18.04 2.28 -66.54
N GLY A 92 -17.87 3.52 -66.99
CA GLY A 92 -17.50 4.66 -66.14
C GLY A 92 -16.02 4.70 -65.73
N TRP A 93 -15.14 3.99 -66.44
CA TRP A 93 -13.69 4.02 -66.22
C TRP A 93 -13.04 5.17 -66.99
N ASN A 94 -11.96 5.73 -66.45
CA ASN A 94 -11.18 6.76 -67.13
C ASN A 94 -10.12 6.09 -68.00
N THR A 95 -9.82 6.68 -69.15
CA THR A 95 -8.88 6.10 -70.12
C THR A 95 -7.92 7.14 -70.66
N LEU A 96 -6.66 6.77 -70.81
CA LEU A 96 -5.65 7.45 -71.61
C LEU A 96 -5.38 6.61 -72.86
N LYS A 97 -5.03 7.27 -73.97
CA LYS A 97 -4.74 6.62 -75.25
C LYS A 97 -3.36 7.03 -75.73
N ALA A 98 -2.60 6.08 -76.26
CA ALA A 98 -1.34 6.32 -76.93
C ALA A 98 -1.29 5.53 -78.25
N PRO A 99 -1.01 6.15 -79.40
CA PRO A 99 -0.84 5.49 -80.69
C PRO A 99 0.49 4.73 -80.83
N GLY A 100 1.25 4.55 -79.74
CA GLY A 100 2.52 3.83 -79.76
C GLY A 100 3.24 3.85 -78.41
N GLY A 101 4.25 2.99 -78.25
CA GLY A 101 4.95 2.79 -76.98
C GLY A 101 5.63 4.05 -76.41
N ALA A 102 6.24 4.89 -77.27
CA ALA A 102 6.93 6.11 -76.82
C ALA A 102 5.98 7.14 -76.20
N GLU A 103 4.82 7.38 -76.83
CA GLU A 103 3.77 8.26 -76.28
C GLU A 103 3.15 7.66 -75.02
N GLY A 104 2.99 6.33 -74.98
CA GLY A 104 2.55 5.61 -73.79
C GLY A 104 3.48 5.83 -72.59
N LEU A 105 4.80 5.81 -72.80
CA LEU A 105 5.78 6.05 -71.74
C LEU A 105 5.77 7.50 -71.25
N ALA A 106 5.59 8.46 -72.15
CA ALA A 106 5.45 9.87 -71.78
C ALA A 106 4.22 10.08 -70.88
N LEU A 107 3.09 9.46 -71.22
CA LEU A 107 1.89 9.52 -70.39
C LEU A 107 2.07 8.85 -69.01
N LEU A 108 2.94 7.85 -68.88
CA LEU A 108 3.27 7.23 -67.60
C LEU A 108 4.17 8.10 -66.71
N ASP A 109 4.86 9.10 -67.26
CA ASP A 109 5.59 10.08 -66.45
C ASP A 109 4.65 11.13 -65.84
N GLU A 110 3.59 11.50 -66.58
CA GLU A 110 2.65 12.54 -66.18
C GLU A 110 1.47 12.01 -65.35
N HIS A 111 1.04 10.76 -65.59
CA HIS A 111 -0.18 10.20 -65.00
C HIS A 111 0.06 8.85 -64.34
N LYS A 112 -0.36 8.72 -63.07
CA LYS A 112 -0.41 7.43 -62.38
C LYS A 112 -1.62 6.62 -62.84
N VAL A 113 -1.36 5.48 -63.48
CA VAL A 113 -2.40 4.60 -64.05
C VAL A 113 -2.55 3.32 -63.21
N ASP A 114 -3.75 2.75 -63.24
CA ASP A 114 -4.10 1.55 -62.48
C ASP A 114 -3.85 0.29 -63.30
N VAL A 115 -4.19 0.34 -64.60
CA VAL A 115 -4.04 -0.76 -65.55
C VAL A 115 -3.51 -0.23 -66.88
N ILE A 116 -2.58 -0.96 -67.49
CA ILE A 116 -1.97 -0.69 -68.79
C ILE A 116 -2.31 -1.85 -69.71
N VAL A 117 -2.83 -1.56 -70.88
CA VAL A 117 -3.16 -2.53 -71.92
C VAL A 117 -2.42 -2.11 -73.18
N SER A 118 -1.50 -2.96 -73.65
CA SER A 118 -0.68 -2.67 -74.83
C SER A 118 -0.89 -3.74 -75.89
N ASP A 119 -0.89 -3.34 -77.15
CA ASP A 119 -0.72 -4.30 -78.25
C ASP A 119 0.71 -4.85 -78.29
N MET A 120 0.86 -6.06 -78.84
CA MET A 120 2.16 -6.70 -79.05
C MET A 120 2.93 -6.09 -80.21
N ARG A 121 2.28 -5.83 -81.35
CA ARG A 121 2.93 -5.39 -82.57
C ARG A 121 2.68 -3.91 -82.79
N MET A 122 3.67 -3.07 -82.48
CA MET A 122 3.60 -1.64 -82.73
C MET A 122 4.90 -1.17 -83.44
N PRO A 123 4.83 -0.12 -84.27
CA PRO A 123 6.02 0.46 -84.89
C PRO A 123 7.01 0.96 -83.84
N GLN A 124 8.30 0.83 -84.15
CA GLN A 124 9.46 1.31 -83.35
C GLN A 124 9.70 0.62 -82.00
N MET A 125 8.65 0.28 -81.23
CA MET A 125 8.74 -0.36 -79.92
C MET A 125 7.60 -1.37 -79.78
N ASN A 126 7.93 -2.65 -79.55
CA ASN A 126 6.90 -3.68 -79.38
C ASN A 126 6.24 -3.61 -77.98
N GLY A 127 5.12 -4.29 -77.80
CA GLY A 127 4.36 -4.29 -76.54
C GLY A 127 5.13 -4.83 -75.34
N ALA A 128 5.96 -5.84 -75.53
CA ALA A 128 6.76 -6.44 -74.45
C ALA A 128 7.85 -5.48 -73.95
N GLU A 129 8.55 -4.79 -74.87
CA GLU A 129 9.53 -3.75 -74.57
C GLU A 129 8.89 -2.57 -73.85
N PHE A 130 7.73 -2.11 -74.35
CA PHE A 130 6.95 -1.06 -73.71
C PHE A 130 6.55 -1.42 -72.28
N LEU A 131 5.94 -2.60 -72.06
CA LEU A 131 5.49 -3.04 -70.73
C LEU A 131 6.66 -3.26 -69.75
N THR A 132 7.83 -3.66 -70.25
CA THR A 132 9.05 -3.78 -69.45
C THR A 132 9.50 -2.40 -68.94
N GLN A 133 9.52 -1.38 -69.81
CA GLN A 133 9.85 -0.01 -69.41
C GLN A 133 8.76 0.61 -68.52
N ALA A 134 7.50 0.33 -68.81
CA ALA A 134 6.36 0.76 -67.99
C ALA A 134 6.44 0.18 -66.56
N ARG A 135 6.91 -1.06 -66.41
CA ARG A 135 7.15 -1.67 -65.08
C ARG A 135 8.21 -0.91 -64.28
N ALA A 136 9.27 -0.41 -64.92
CA ALA A 136 10.30 0.37 -64.24
C ALA A 136 9.75 1.72 -63.75
N LYS A 137 8.94 2.41 -64.57
CA LYS A 137 8.31 3.70 -64.23
C LYS A 137 7.19 3.57 -63.20
N GLN A 138 6.27 2.62 -63.41
CA GLN A 138 5.12 2.37 -62.54
C GLN A 138 5.00 0.88 -62.20
N PRO A 139 5.79 0.39 -61.23
CA PRO A 139 5.78 -1.02 -60.83
C PRO A 139 4.41 -1.51 -60.36
N SER A 140 3.63 -0.62 -59.74
CA SER A 140 2.34 -0.92 -59.13
C SER A 140 1.16 -0.99 -60.12
N ALA A 141 1.34 -0.55 -61.37
CA ALA A 141 0.30 -0.64 -62.39
C ALA A 141 0.17 -2.09 -62.88
N ILE A 142 -1.06 -2.55 -63.11
CA ILE A 142 -1.30 -3.87 -63.68
C ILE A 142 -1.09 -3.79 -65.19
N ARG A 143 -0.42 -4.78 -65.78
CA ARG A 143 -0.03 -4.78 -67.19
C ARG A 143 -0.72 -5.94 -67.92
N ILE A 144 -1.37 -5.66 -69.03
CA ILE A 144 -2.07 -6.62 -69.89
C ILE A 144 -1.55 -6.45 -71.32
N LEU A 145 -1.40 -7.57 -72.02
CA LEU A 145 -0.91 -7.60 -73.39
C LEU A 145 -2.01 -8.09 -74.34
N LEU A 146 -2.24 -7.38 -75.45
CA LEU A 146 -3.09 -7.82 -76.55
C LEU A 146 -2.21 -8.44 -77.63
N THR A 147 -2.58 -9.60 -78.17
CA THR A 147 -1.76 -10.36 -79.12
C THR A 147 -2.57 -10.83 -80.32
N GLY A 148 -1.93 -10.97 -81.48
CA GLY A 148 -2.54 -11.57 -82.67
C GLY A 148 -2.51 -13.11 -82.62
N TYR A 149 -3.04 -13.76 -83.67
CA TYR A 149 -3.10 -15.22 -83.80
C TYR A 149 -1.74 -15.93 -83.98
N ALA A 150 -0.62 -15.20 -84.14
CA ALA A 150 0.67 -15.75 -84.56
C ALA A 150 1.84 -15.55 -83.58
N ASP A 151 1.60 -15.18 -82.31
CA ASP A 151 2.65 -14.67 -81.40
C ASP A 151 2.85 -15.53 -80.12
N ILE A 152 2.76 -16.86 -80.19
CA ILE A 152 2.83 -17.75 -78.99
C ILE A 152 4.18 -17.64 -78.25
N ASP A 153 5.31 -17.64 -78.96
CA ASP A 153 6.65 -17.58 -78.34
C ASP A 153 6.96 -16.20 -77.74
N ALA A 154 6.49 -15.13 -78.40
CA ALA A 154 6.66 -13.75 -77.93
C ALA A 154 5.84 -13.45 -76.66
N VAL A 155 4.71 -14.15 -76.43
CA VAL A 155 3.92 -14.03 -75.19
C VAL A 155 4.70 -14.55 -73.99
N ALA A 156 5.40 -15.69 -74.14
CA ALA A 156 6.13 -16.32 -73.05
C ALA A 156 7.28 -15.44 -72.53
N GLU A 157 8.00 -14.78 -73.43
CA GLU A 157 9.03 -13.80 -73.08
C GLU A 157 8.44 -12.56 -72.39
N ALA A 158 7.30 -12.07 -72.88
CA ALA A 158 6.63 -10.92 -72.28
C ALA A 158 6.15 -11.19 -70.85
N VAL A 159 5.60 -12.38 -70.58
CA VAL A 159 5.17 -12.79 -69.21
C VAL A 159 6.35 -12.75 -68.24
N ASN A 160 7.50 -13.28 -68.65
CA ASN A 160 8.69 -13.39 -67.80
C ASN A 160 9.40 -12.05 -67.60
N ALA A 161 9.58 -11.25 -68.68
CA ALA A 161 10.31 -9.99 -68.62
C ALA A 161 9.50 -8.83 -68.00
N ALA A 162 8.22 -8.71 -68.37
CA ALA A 162 7.39 -7.55 -68.01
C ALA A 162 6.43 -7.81 -66.83
N LYS A 163 6.40 -9.04 -66.27
CA LYS A 163 5.40 -9.47 -65.26
C LYS A 163 3.99 -9.03 -65.66
N VAL A 164 3.59 -9.46 -66.85
CA VAL A 164 2.24 -9.23 -67.38
C VAL A 164 1.25 -10.01 -66.52
N TYR A 165 0.17 -9.35 -66.11
CA TYR A 165 -0.89 -9.94 -65.31
C TYR A 165 -1.71 -10.96 -66.10
N ASN A 166 -2.02 -10.63 -67.36
CA ASN A 166 -2.70 -11.53 -68.28
C ASN A 166 -2.52 -11.07 -69.74
N TYR A 167 -2.76 -11.96 -70.72
CA TYR A 167 -2.77 -11.62 -72.14
C TYR A 167 -4.11 -11.98 -72.79
N MET A 168 -4.43 -11.36 -73.93
CA MET A 168 -5.68 -11.58 -74.67
C MET A 168 -5.47 -11.53 -76.18
N HIS A 169 -6.16 -12.40 -76.92
CA HIS A 169 -6.07 -12.44 -78.39
C HIS A 169 -7.04 -11.45 -79.06
N LYS A 170 -6.59 -10.84 -80.17
CA LYS A 170 -7.41 -10.06 -81.12
C LYS A 170 -7.93 -10.97 -82.25
N PRO A 171 -9.22 -10.91 -82.64
CA PRO A 171 -10.31 -10.10 -82.09
C PRO A 171 -10.80 -10.64 -80.74
N TRP A 172 -11.11 -9.76 -79.78
CA TRP A 172 -11.58 -10.14 -78.45
C TRP A 172 -13.11 -10.19 -78.37
N ASP A 173 -13.60 -10.96 -77.40
CA ASP A 173 -15.00 -10.91 -76.95
C ASP A 173 -15.14 -9.83 -75.86
N ASP A 174 -16.11 -8.94 -76.02
CA ASP A 174 -16.38 -7.83 -75.10
C ASP A 174 -16.69 -8.28 -73.66
N ASN A 175 -17.28 -9.46 -73.46
CA ASN A 175 -17.54 -10.02 -72.14
C ASN A 175 -16.23 -10.47 -71.48
N VAL A 176 -15.38 -11.16 -72.23
CA VAL A 176 -14.08 -11.66 -71.75
C VAL A 176 -13.14 -10.49 -71.43
N LEU A 177 -13.10 -9.45 -72.29
CA LEU A 177 -12.34 -8.23 -72.03
C LEU A 177 -12.85 -7.49 -70.78
N GLY A 178 -14.16 -7.42 -70.60
CA GLY A 178 -14.78 -6.82 -69.43
C GLY A 178 -14.38 -7.51 -68.13
N GLU A 179 -14.50 -8.83 -68.09
CA GLU A 179 -14.13 -9.63 -66.92
C GLU A 179 -12.64 -9.49 -66.59
N LEU A 180 -11.77 -9.53 -67.61
CA LEU A 180 -10.34 -9.39 -67.43
C LEU A 180 -9.94 -8.02 -66.87
N LEU A 181 -10.51 -6.93 -67.40
CA LEU A 181 -10.26 -5.58 -66.92
C LEU A 181 -10.84 -5.34 -65.52
N GLU A 182 -12.02 -5.88 -65.22
CA GLU A 182 -12.62 -5.81 -63.88
C GLU A 182 -11.77 -6.52 -62.84
N ASN A 183 -11.28 -7.72 -63.16
CA ASN A 183 -10.40 -8.50 -62.29
C ASN A 183 -9.06 -7.78 -62.06
N ALA A 184 -8.48 -7.18 -63.11
CA ALA A 184 -7.30 -6.34 -62.99
C ALA A 184 -7.55 -5.15 -62.06
N ILE A 185 -8.57 -4.33 -62.31
CA ILE A 185 -8.90 -3.17 -61.47
C ILE A 185 -9.12 -3.57 -60.00
N ARG A 186 -9.81 -4.69 -59.76
CA ARG A 186 -10.03 -5.24 -58.42
C ARG A 186 -8.72 -5.61 -57.73
N ALA A 187 -7.84 -6.33 -58.42
CA ALA A 187 -6.53 -6.71 -57.91
C ALA A 187 -5.67 -5.49 -57.57
N LYS A 188 -5.68 -4.45 -58.42
CA LYS A 188 -4.95 -3.20 -58.17
C LYS A 188 -5.43 -2.51 -56.90
N LYS A 189 -6.75 -2.38 -56.75
CA LYS A 189 -7.37 -1.78 -55.57
C LYS A 189 -7.03 -2.53 -54.29
N GLN A 190 -7.05 -3.87 -54.34
CA GLN A 190 -6.68 -4.70 -53.19
C GLN A 190 -5.21 -4.50 -52.79
N GLU A 191 -4.30 -4.43 -53.77
CA GLU A 191 -2.88 -4.24 -53.49
C GLU A 191 -2.58 -2.86 -52.89
N ASP A 192 -3.21 -1.81 -53.41
CA ASP A 192 -3.06 -0.45 -52.87
C ASP A 192 -3.60 -0.34 -51.43
N GLU A 193 -4.75 -0.95 -51.16
CA GLU A 193 -5.33 -0.96 -49.80
C GLU A 193 -4.48 -1.79 -48.84
N ARG A 194 -3.93 -2.93 -49.29
CA ARG A 194 -3.00 -3.76 -48.50
C ARG A 194 -1.78 -2.96 -48.10
N LEU A 195 -1.15 -2.24 -49.04
CA LEU A 195 0.03 -1.43 -48.77
C LEU A 195 -0.31 -0.29 -47.79
N ARG A 196 -1.46 0.36 -47.97
CA ARG A 196 -1.94 1.42 -47.05
C ARG A 196 -2.11 0.89 -45.63
N LEU A 197 -2.80 -0.23 -45.47
CA LEU A 197 -3.04 -0.85 -44.16
C LEU A 197 -1.71 -1.23 -43.49
N GLN A 198 -0.76 -1.80 -44.24
CA GLN A 198 0.56 -2.13 -43.71
C GLN A 198 1.33 -0.90 -43.19
N LEU A 199 1.28 0.22 -43.92
CA LEU A 199 1.91 1.47 -43.48
C LEU A 199 1.22 2.03 -42.23
N LEU A 200 -0.11 1.99 -42.19
CA LEU A 200 -0.88 2.45 -41.03
C LEU A 200 -0.57 1.61 -39.78
N THR A 201 -0.57 0.27 -39.91
CA THR A 201 -0.23 -0.64 -38.82
C THR A 201 1.20 -0.40 -38.32
N ARG A 202 2.17 -0.19 -39.21
CA ARG A 202 3.54 0.15 -38.80
C ARG A 202 3.60 1.45 -38.01
N HIS A 203 2.89 2.47 -38.47
CA HIS A 203 2.82 3.75 -37.77
C HIS A 203 2.16 3.62 -36.39
N GLN A 204 1.03 2.91 -36.30
CA GLN A 204 0.31 2.66 -35.05
C GLN A 204 1.16 1.85 -34.06
N ASN A 205 1.83 0.79 -34.51
CA ASN A 205 2.70 -0.02 -33.66
C ASN A 205 3.86 0.79 -33.09
N LYS A 206 4.44 1.70 -33.89
CA LYS A 206 5.49 2.62 -33.41
C LYS A 206 4.96 3.52 -32.30
N LYS A 207 3.81 4.17 -32.51
CA LYS A 207 3.18 5.04 -31.52
C LYS A 207 2.81 4.26 -30.25
N LEU A 208 2.25 3.06 -30.39
CA LEU A 208 1.91 2.21 -29.25
C LEU A 208 3.14 1.86 -28.42
N LYS A 209 4.26 1.54 -29.07
CA LYS A 209 5.53 1.28 -28.38
C LYS A 209 6.01 2.51 -27.59
N GLU A 210 6.00 3.69 -28.21
CA GLU A 210 6.37 4.95 -27.53
C GLU A 210 5.48 5.25 -26.31
N LEU A 211 4.17 4.99 -26.41
CA LEU A 211 3.26 5.12 -25.27
C LEU A 211 3.57 4.09 -24.17
N ASN A 212 3.83 2.84 -24.55
CA ASN A 212 4.13 1.77 -23.58
C ASN A 212 5.42 2.07 -22.82
N ASP A 213 6.48 2.48 -23.52
CA ASP A 213 7.76 2.84 -22.91
C ASP A 213 7.59 4.02 -21.92
N ASN A 214 6.75 5.01 -22.26
CA ASN A 214 6.44 6.13 -21.36
C ASN A 214 5.65 5.68 -20.12
N LEU A 215 4.63 4.82 -20.32
CA LEU A 215 3.83 4.28 -19.22
C LEU A 215 4.68 3.45 -18.27
N ASP A 216 5.59 2.62 -18.78
CA ASP A 216 6.50 1.82 -17.97
C ASP A 216 7.41 2.68 -17.09
N LEU A 217 7.91 3.80 -17.62
CA LEU A 217 8.66 4.78 -16.83
C LEU A 217 7.81 5.38 -15.71
N LYS A 218 6.59 5.81 -16.04
CA LYS A 218 5.68 6.43 -15.07
C LYS A 218 5.21 5.46 -14.00
N VAL A 219 5.00 4.20 -14.35
CA VAL A 219 4.70 3.12 -13.38
C VAL A 219 5.87 2.95 -12.43
N LYS A 220 7.11 2.85 -12.93
CA LYS A 220 8.30 2.71 -12.08
C LYS A 220 8.47 3.90 -11.13
N GLU A 221 8.35 5.13 -11.63
CA GLU A 221 8.40 6.34 -10.81
C GLU A 221 7.35 6.30 -9.70
N ARG A 222 6.08 6.00 -10.05
CA ARG A 222 4.99 5.91 -9.08
C ARG A 222 5.20 4.79 -8.06
N THR A 223 5.70 3.63 -8.47
CA THR A 223 5.99 2.52 -7.54
C THR A 223 7.01 2.97 -6.50
N ILE A 224 8.12 3.59 -6.92
CA ILE A 224 9.14 4.09 -6.00
C ILE A 224 8.57 5.14 -5.03
N GLU A 225 7.78 6.10 -5.54
CA GLU A 225 7.11 7.10 -4.68
C GLU A 225 6.21 6.46 -3.62
N THR A 226 5.43 5.45 -4.01
CA THR A 226 4.52 4.77 -3.08
C THR A 226 5.25 3.94 -2.04
N GLU A 227 6.33 3.25 -2.42
CA GLU A 227 7.16 2.48 -1.49
C GLU A 227 7.82 3.38 -0.45
N GLN A 228 8.33 4.55 -0.89
CA GLN A 228 8.89 5.56 0.00
C GLN A 228 7.85 6.10 0.98
N ALA A 229 6.63 6.41 0.49
CA ALA A 229 5.55 6.90 1.33
C ALA A 229 5.12 5.87 2.39
N ILE A 230 5.02 4.59 2.01
CA ILE A 230 4.69 3.49 2.94
C ILE A 230 5.77 3.34 4.00
N SER A 231 7.04 3.34 3.60
CA SER A 231 8.17 3.23 4.53
C SER A 231 8.19 4.36 5.55
N LEU A 232 8.01 5.61 5.09
CA LEU A 232 7.91 6.77 5.97
C LEU A 232 6.71 6.69 6.92
N LEU A 233 5.54 6.32 6.42
CA LEU A 233 4.33 6.19 7.23
C LEU A 233 4.50 5.11 8.32
N THR A 234 5.11 3.98 7.97
CA THR A 234 5.37 2.89 8.92
C THR A 234 6.36 3.33 10.01
N ALA A 235 7.44 4.00 9.62
CA ALA A 235 8.43 4.50 10.57
C ALA A 235 7.85 5.56 11.52
N THR A 236 7.06 6.50 10.98
CA THR A 236 6.40 7.55 11.79
C THR A 236 5.32 6.98 12.70
N HIS A 237 4.57 5.99 12.26
CA HIS A 237 3.58 5.31 13.10
C HIS A 237 4.25 4.58 14.26
N LYS A 238 5.32 3.81 14.00
CA LYS A 238 6.10 3.14 15.04
C LYS A 238 6.69 4.15 16.03
N GLN A 239 7.19 5.28 15.56
CA GLN A 239 7.70 6.34 16.43
C GLN A 239 6.59 6.94 17.31
N LEU A 240 5.39 7.13 16.76
CA LEU A 240 4.24 7.64 17.51
C LEU A 240 3.81 6.64 18.61
N GLU A 241 3.76 5.35 18.29
CA GLU A 241 3.49 4.29 19.27
C GLU A 241 4.53 4.29 20.39
N GLN A 242 5.82 4.38 20.04
CA GLN A 242 6.89 4.44 21.03
C GLN A 242 6.77 5.68 21.91
N ASN A 243 6.58 6.87 21.32
CA ASN A 243 6.40 8.11 22.08
C ASN A 243 5.19 8.04 23.02
N PHE A 244 4.11 7.37 22.59
CA PHE A 244 2.94 7.16 23.43
C PHE A 244 3.26 6.25 24.62
N GLN A 245 3.95 5.12 24.40
CA GLN A 245 4.39 4.24 25.49
C GLN A 245 5.37 4.95 26.45
N ASP A 246 6.33 5.71 25.92
CA ASP A 246 7.27 6.49 26.73
C ASP A 246 6.54 7.52 27.61
N SER A 247 5.46 8.12 27.09
CA SER A 247 4.62 9.04 27.87
C SER A 247 3.87 8.33 29.00
N LEU A 248 3.37 7.11 28.77
CA LEU A 248 2.74 6.30 29.81
C LEU A 248 3.74 5.89 30.90
N GLU A 249 4.96 5.52 30.52
CA GLU A 249 6.05 5.24 31.44
C GLU A 249 6.38 6.46 32.31
N ILE A 250 6.53 7.65 31.71
CA ILE A 250 6.76 8.89 32.47
C ILE A 250 5.63 9.14 33.48
N LEU A 251 4.37 8.94 33.08
CA LEU A 251 3.23 9.08 33.99
C LEU A 251 3.29 8.08 35.14
N ALA A 252 3.64 6.82 34.88
CA ALA A 252 3.83 5.81 35.91
C ALA A 252 4.92 6.24 36.92
N HIS A 253 6.03 6.82 36.44
CA HIS A 253 7.11 7.30 37.32
C HIS A 253 6.65 8.47 38.19
N ILE A 254 5.80 9.36 37.67
CA ILE A 254 5.24 10.48 38.46
C ILE A 254 4.31 9.96 39.56
N ILE A 255 3.52 8.91 39.28
CA ILE A 255 2.67 8.24 40.27
C ILE A 255 3.55 7.64 41.37
N GLU A 256 4.54 6.83 40.99
CA GLU A 256 5.48 6.16 41.90
C GLU A 256 6.29 7.16 42.74
N TRP A 257 6.75 8.27 42.14
CA TRP A 257 7.51 9.31 42.84
C TRP A 257 6.71 9.93 43.98
N ARG A 258 5.40 10.12 43.79
CA ARG A 258 4.52 10.69 44.82
C ARG A 258 4.08 9.66 45.87
N GLU A 259 4.14 8.37 45.57
CA GLU A 259 3.84 7.31 46.54
C GLU A 259 4.92 7.17 47.63
N GLY A 260 6.17 7.52 47.31
CA GLY A 260 7.27 7.53 48.27
C GLY A 260 7.90 6.15 48.50
N LYS A 261 9.23 6.12 48.58
CA LYS A 261 10.14 4.96 48.57
C LYS A 261 10.01 4.05 47.33
N HIS A 262 11.11 4.06 46.57
CA HIS A 262 11.42 3.30 45.36
C HIS A 262 10.67 1.99 45.20
N SER A 263 9.60 1.99 44.42
CA SER A 263 9.06 0.73 43.89
C SER A 263 8.85 0.88 42.40
N ASN A 264 9.42 -0.04 41.63
CA ASN A 264 9.03 -0.32 40.25
C ASN A 264 7.66 -1.02 40.23
N HIS A 265 6.75 -0.66 41.14
CA HIS A 265 5.50 -1.37 41.40
C HIS A 265 4.63 -1.42 40.15
N SER A 266 4.37 -0.26 39.54
CA SER A 266 3.45 -0.17 38.41
C SER A 266 4.00 -0.95 37.22
N ARG A 267 5.32 -0.88 36.99
CA ARG A 267 6.01 -1.65 35.96
C ARG A 267 6.02 -3.16 36.23
N LEU A 268 6.24 -3.56 37.48
CA LEU A 268 6.25 -4.97 37.86
C LEU A 268 4.84 -5.56 37.76
N VAL A 269 3.84 -4.84 38.23
CA VAL A 269 2.42 -5.20 38.10
C VAL A 269 2.06 -5.35 36.61
N ALA A 270 2.39 -4.37 35.77
CA ALA A 270 2.14 -4.44 34.34
C ALA A 270 2.83 -5.66 33.70
N LYS A 271 4.12 -5.90 34.02
CA LYS A 271 4.90 -7.01 33.47
C LYS A 271 4.31 -8.38 33.86
N ILE A 272 3.97 -8.57 35.13
CA ILE A 272 3.39 -9.83 35.63
C ILE A 272 1.98 -10.01 35.04
N ALA A 273 1.15 -8.97 35.06
CA ALA A 273 -0.20 -9.02 34.50
C ALA A 273 -0.20 -9.38 33.01
N VAL A 274 0.67 -8.78 32.20
CA VAL A 274 0.84 -9.14 30.77
C VAL A 274 1.28 -10.59 30.61
N SER A 275 2.18 -11.07 31.45
CA SER A 275 2.69 -12.44 31.38
C SER A 275 1.59 -13.46 31.70
N ILE A 276 0.79 -13.20 32.74
CA ILE A 276 -0.41 -13.98 33.06
C ILE A 276 -1.40 -13.93 31.88
N GLY A 277 -1.70 -12.73 31.37
CA GLY A 277 -2.64 -12.54 30.27
C GLY A 277 -2.24 -13.31 29.01
N LYS A 278 -0.93 -13.37 28.69
CA LYS A 278 -0.40 -14.16 27.58
C LYS A 278 -0.55 -15.66 27.82
N GLN A 279 -0.27 -16.13 29.03
CA GLN A 279 -0.44 -17.53 29.40
C GLN A 279 -1.91 -17.96 29.40
N MET A 280 -2.83 -17.02 29.64
CA MET A 280 -4.28 -17.20 29.53
C MET A 280 -4.84 -16.90 28.12
N GLU A 281 -3.96 -16.73 27.11
CA GLU A 281 -4.33 -16.55 25.70
C GLU A 281 -5.24 -15.34 25.40
N LEU A 282 -5.04 -14.22 26.12
CA LEU A 282 -5.73 -12.97 25.81
C LEU A 282 -5.28 -12.39 24.45
N SER A 283 -6.19 -11.69 23.76
CA SER A 283 -5.90 -10.99 22.51
C SER A 283 -4.86 -9.87 22.69
N SER A 284 -4.16 -9.51 21.62
CA SER A 284 -3.17 -8.42 21.62
C SER A 284 -3.71 -7.11 22.20
N ASP A 285 -4.95 -6.76 21.86
CA ASP A 285 -5.58 -5.52 22.31
C ASP A 285 -5.82 -5.56 23.83
N ASN A 286 -6.32 -6.69 24.34
CA ASN A 286 -6.51 -6.89 25.78
C ASN A 286 -5.18 -6.92 26.54
N ILE A 287 -4.10 -7.43 25.94
CA ILE A 287 -2.76 -7.38 26.52
C ILE A 287 -2.24 -5.94 26.61
N THR A 288 -2.45 -5.14 25.57
CA THR A 288 -2.09 -3.71 25.57
C THR A 288 -2.88 -2.95 26.64
N ASP A 289 -4.20 -3.16 26.70
CA ASP A 289 -5.06 -2.57 27.72
C ASP A 289 -4.64 -2.96 29.14
N LEU A 290 -4.27 -4.23 29.34
CA LEU A 290 -3.81 -4.75 30.63
C LEU A 290 -2.44 -4.17 31.02
N HIS A 291 -1.52 -4.02 30.06
CA HIS A 291 -0.23 -3.37 30.28
C HIS A 291 -0.42 -1.92 30.74
N THR A 292 -1.20 -1.14 29.99
CA THR A 292 -1.48 0.27 30.32
C THR A 292 -2.25 0.41 31.63
N ALA A 293 -3.21 -0.48 31.90
CA ALA A 293 -3.90 -0.49 33.19
C ALA A 293 -2.93 -0.81 34.34
N GLY A 294 -2.01 -1.76 34.17
CA GLY A 294 -0.97 -2.06 35.17
C GLY A 294 -0.09 -0.86 35.50
N LEU A 295 0.35 -0.12 34.47
CA LEU A 295 1.18 1.09 34.65
C LEU A 295 0.46 2.23 35.37
N LEU A 296 -0.87 2.35 35.20
CA LEU A 296 -1.62 3.54 35.62
C LEU A 296 -2.73 3.26 36.65
N HIS A 297 -2.84 2.04 37.18
CA HIS A 297 -3.98 1.66 38.05
C HIS A 297 -4.15 2.57 39.27
N ASP A 298 -3.03 3.04 39.83
CA ASP A 298 -3.01 3.94 40.97
C ASP A 298 -2.94 5.43 40.61
N ILE A 299 -3.17 5.82 39.34
CA ILE A 299 -3.19 7.26 38.97
C ILE A 299 -4.20 8.08 39.80
N GLY A 300 -5.27 7.44 40.27
CA GLY A 300 -6.25 8.05 41.17
C GLY A 300 -5.69 8.36 42.58
N MET A 301 -4.65 7.67 43.05
CA MET A 301 -3.99 7.90 44.35
C MET A 301 -3.40 9.31 44.46
N LEU A 302 -3.12 9.96 43.33
CA LEU A 302 -2.72 11.37 43.28
C LEU A 302 -3.76 12.31 43.93
N SER A 303 -5.01 11.90 44.04
CA SER A 303 -6.04 12.69 44.72
C SER A 303 -6.01 12.59 46.25
N LEU A 304 -5.30 11.61 46.81
CA LEU A 304 -5.30 11.36 48.26
C LEU A 304 -4.36 12.32 49.01
N PRO A 305 -4.72 12.73 50.24
CA PRO A 305 -3.78 13.39 51.15
C PRO A 305 -2.60 12.48 51.53
N ASP A 306 -1.40 13.04 51.68
CA ASP A 306 -0.18 12.26 51.96
C ASP A 306 -0.27 11.44 53.26
N GLN A 307 -0.94 11.98 54.28
CA GLN A 307 -1.17 11.30 55.56
C GLN A 307 -2.00 10.00 55.43
N VAL A 308 -2.89 9.95 54.44
CA VAL A 308 -3.71 8.77 54.15
C VAL A 308 -2.90 7.78 53.31
N ARG A 309 -2.16 8.29 52.32
CA ARG A 309 -1.37 7.48 51.37
C ARG A 309 -0.25 6.68 52.05
N GLN A 310 0.36 7.21 53.10
CA GLN A 310 1.49 6.56 53.80
C GLN A 310 1.08 5.42 54.74
N LYS A 311 -0.22 5.24 55.01
CA LYS A 311 -0.72 4.18 55.88
C LYS A 311 -1.02 2.92 55.09
N ALA A 312 -0.84 1.75 55.70
CA ALA A 312 -1.36 0.53 55.12
C ALA A 312 -2.89 0.56 55.09
N VAL A 313 -3.51 -0.12 54.11
CA VAL A 313 -4.97 -0.08 53.91
C VAL A 313 -5.73 -0.59 55.14
N ASP A 314 -5.17 -1.56 55.87
CA ASP A 314 -5.72 -2.09 57.12
C ASP A 314 -5.57 -1.15 58.33
N GLU A 315 -4.75 -0.10 58.22
CA GLU A 315 -4.58 0.95 59.25
C GLU A 315 -5.47 2.19 58.98
N LEU A 316 -6.21 2.22 57.86
CA LEU A 316 -7.09 3.34 57.51
C LEU A 316 -8.37 3.38 58.35
N THR A 317 -8.74 4.57 58.80
CA THR A 317 -10.07 4.80 59.40
C THR A 317 -11.18 4.69 58.35
N ASP A 318 -12.43 4.49 58.76
CA ASP A 318 -13.57 4.41 57.82
C ASP A 318 -13.67 5.61 56.86
N LYS A 319 -13.36 6.81 57.36
CA LYS A 319 -13.35 8.03 56.53
C LYS A 319 -12.21 8.04 55.51
N GLU A 320 -11.03 7.60 55.92
CA GLU A 320 -9.86 7.51 55.05
C GLU A 320 -10.03 6.39 54.01
N LEU A 321 -10.57 5.24 54.41
CA LEU A 321 -10.90 4.14 53.52
C LEU A 321 -11.95 4.56 52.48
N ALA A 322 -12.94 5.37 52.86
CA ALA A 322 -13.92 5.92 51.91
C ALA A 322 -13.28 6.89 50.89
N LEU A 323 -12.20 7.59 51.26
CA LEU A 323 -11.42 8.39 50.32
C LEU A 323 -10.56 7.51 49.43
N TYR A 324 -9.85 6.53 50.01
CA TYR A 324 -9.04 5.55 49.29
C TYR A 324 -9.87 4.89 48.17
N LYS A 325 -11.07 4.36 48.48
CA LYS A 325 -11.94 3.71 47.49
C LYS A 325 -12.33 4.56 46.27
N LYS A 326 -12.25 5.89 46.36
CA LYS A 326 -12.60 6.79 45.24
C LYS A 326 -11.54 6.82 44.15
N HIS A 327 -10.33 6.37 44.42
CA HIS A 327 -9.25 6.45 43.45
C HIS A 327 -9.55 5.67 42.17
N CYS A 328 -10.27 4.55 42.23
CA CYS A 328 -10.61 3.80 41.02
C CYS A 328 -11.53 4.62 40.10
N ILE A 329 -12.46 5.37 40.71
CA ILE A 329 -13.39 6.26 39.98
C ILE A 329 -12.63 7.44 39.39
N ILE A 330 -11.70 8.02 40.16
CA ILE A 330 -10.89 9.17 39.73
C ILE A 330 -9.91 8.73 38.62
N GLY A 331 -9.31 7.54 38.75
CA GLY A 331 -8.40 6.97 37.77
C GLY A 331 -9.08 6.69 36.44
N GLU A 332 -10.30 6.11 36.46
CA GLU A 332 -11.11 5.99 35.25
C GLU A 332 -11.41 7.37 34.65
N ALA A 333 -11.90 8.32 35.46
CA ALA A 333 -12.28 9.65 34.98
C ALA A 333 -11.10 10.42 34.38
N ALA A 334 -9.88 10.22 34.90
CA ALA A 334 -8.66 10.83 34.37
C ALA A 334 -8.31 10.34 32.96
N LEU A 335 -8.62 9.08 32.64
CA LEU A 335 -8.21 8.43 31.39
C LEU A 335 -9.35 8.23 30.37
N ALA A 336 -10.62 8.25 30.81
CA ALA A 336 -11.77 7.87 29.99
C ALA A 336 -11.95 8.71 28.70
N ASN A 337 -11.46 9.95 28.68
CA ASN A 337 -11.56 10.84 27.52
C ASN A 337 -10.34 10.78 26.60
N ALA A 338 -9.29 10.05 26.97
CA ALA A 338 -8.11 9.88 26.13
C ALA A 338 -8.34 8.77 25.09
N PRO A 339 -8.23 9.07 23.77
CA PRO A 339 -8.33 8.05 22.73
C PRO A 339 -7.34 6.91 22.94
N GLY A 340 -7.84 5.66 22.91
CA GLY A 340 -7.01 4.47 23.09
C GLY A 340 -6.83 4.03 24.54
N LEU A 341 -7.33 4.78 25.53
CA LEU A 341 -7.23 4.41 26.95
C LEU A 341 -8.56 3.99 27.59
N GLN A 342 -9.66 3.98 26.83
CA GLN A 342 -10.99 3.72 27.39
C GLN A 342 -11.11 2.33 28.01
N SER A 343 -10.60 1.30 27.33
CA SER A 343 -10.65 -0.07 27.83
C SER A 343 -9.76 -0.24 29.07
N ALA A 344 -8.51 0.22 29.00
CA ALA A 344 -7.61 0.26 30.17
C ALA A 344 -8.24 1.00 31.37
N SER A 345 -8.88 2.16 31.14
CA SER A 345 -9.52 2.95 32.22
C SER A 345 -10.63 2.18 32.96
N ARG A 346 -11.33 1.26 32.29
CA ARG A 346 -12.32 0.38 32.93
C ARG A 346 -11.67 -0.70 33.78
N LEU A 347 -10.53 -1.24 33.34
CA LEU A 347 -9.75 -2.18 34.16
C LEU A 347 -9.29 -1.50 35.46
N ILE A 348 -8.81 -0.26 35.34
CA ILE A 348 -8.42 0.57 36.48
C ILE A 348 -9.63 0.86 37.40
N ARG A 349 -10.82 1.07 36.85
CA ARG A 349 -12.02 1.24 37.68
C ARG A 349 -12.30 0.03 38.58
N TRP A 350 -12.05 -1.18 38.07
CA TRP A 350 -12.51 -2.43 38.67
C TRP A 350 -11.40 -3.29 39.30
N HIS A 351 -10.17 -2.79 39.40
CA HIS A 351 -9.06 -3.59 39.93
C HIS A 351 -9.16 -3.93 41.43
N HIS A 352 -10.08 -3.31 42.17
CA HIS A 352 -10.44 -3.70 43.55
C HIS A 352 -11.82 -4.35 43.68
N GLU A 353 -12.44 -4.71 42.55
CA GLU A 353 -13.60 -5.57 42.57
C GLU A 353 -13.19 -7.00 42.94
N ARG A 354 -14.11 -7.73 43.55
CA ARG A 354 -13.85 -9.07 44.08
C ARG A 354 -14.76 -10.07 43.41
N VAL A 355 -14.27 -11.29 43.18
CA VAL A 355 -15.13 -12.32 42.55
C VAL A 355 -16.38 -12.64 43.38
N ASP A 356 -16.32 -12.48 44.71
CA ASP A 356 -17.46 -12.60 45.63
C ASP A 356 -18.42 -11.38 45.68
N GLY A 357 -18.17 -10.33 44.90
CA GLY A 357 -19.01 -9.13 44.83
C GLY A 357 -18.87 -8.16 46.01
N LYS A 358 -17.95 -8.42 46.95
CA LYS A 358 -17.72 -7.55 48.13
C LYS A 358 -16.68 -6.46 47.87
N GLY A 359 -16.28 -6.28 46.62
CA GLY A 359 -15.30 -5.29 46.19
C GLY A 359 -15.89 -3.88 46.06
N PHE A 360 -15.12 -3.00 45.43
CA PHE A 360 -15.52 -1.63 45.15
C PHE A 360 -14.96 -1.19 43.79
N PRO A 361 -15.51 -0.15 43.14
CA PRO A 361 -16.56 0.77 43.59
C PRO A 361 -18.00 0.32 43.33
N ASN A 362 -18.23 -0.71 42.53
CA ASN A 362 -19.54 -1.12 42.05
C ASN A 362 -20.07 -2.42 42.69
N GLY A 363 -19.21 -3.26 43.27
CA GLY A 363 -19.60 -4.56 43.84
C GLY A 363 -19.91 -5.59 42.76
N LEU A 364 -19.14 -5.57 41.66
CA LEU A 364 -19.26 -6.55 40.58
C LEU A 364 -18.70 -7.90 41.03
N SER A 365 -19.29 -9.00 40.53
CA SER A 365 -18.94 -10.36 40.93
C SER A 365 -18.67 -11.27 39.75
N GLY A 366 -17.79 -12.25 39.94
CA GLY A 366 -17.52 -13.34 39.00
C GLY A 366 -17.35 -12.88 37.55
N ASP A 367 -18.17 -13.46 36.66
CA ASP A 367 -18.10 -13.27 35.21
C ASP A 367 -18.43 -11.85 34.72
N MET A 368 -18.98 -10.99 35.59
CA MET A 368 -19.20 -9.58 35.25
C MET A 368 -17.89 -8.78 35.18
N LEU A 369 -16.80 -9.32 35.75
CA LEU A 369 -15.48 -8.69 35.71
C LEU A 369 -14.70 -9.15 34.47
N PRO A 370 -14.22 -8.20 33.63
CA PRO A 370 -13.35 -8.58 32.52
C PRO A 370 -12.09 -9.27 33.05
N MET A 371 -11.55 -10.20 32.27
CA MET A 371 -10.38 -10.98 32.69
C MET A 371 -9.20 -10.07 33.08
N GLY A 372 -8.98 -8.96 32.37
CA GLY A 372 -7.95 -7.98 32.72
C GLY A 372 -8.09 -7.39 34.12
N ALA A 373 -9.31 -7.13 34.60
CA ALA A 373 -9.54 -6.59 35.95
C ALA A 373 -9.27 -7.66 37.02
N ARG A 374 -9.66 -8.91 36.74
CA ARG A 374 -9.37 -10.06 37.61
C ARG A 374 -7.87 -10.31 37.74
N ILE A 375 -7.13 -10.18 36.62
CA ILE A 375 -5.67 -10.28 36.62
C ILE A 375 -5.03 -9.15 37.41
N LEU A 376 -5.43 -7.91 37.12
CA LEU A 376 -4.87 -6.73 37.76
C LEU A 376 -5.08 -6.75 39.28
N ALA A 377 -6.26 -7.18 39.75
CA ALA A 377 -6.58 -7.33 41.17
C ALA A 377 -5.62 -8.29 41.90
N VAL A 378 -5.33 -9.45 41.30
CA VAL A 378 -4.43 -10.45 41.90
C VAL A 378 -2.99 -9.92 41.97
N VAL A 379 -2.52 -9.33 40.87
CA VAL A 379 -1.12 -8.92 40.75
C VAL A 379 -0.82 -7.67 41.58
N SER A 380 -1.72 -6.69 41.60
CA SER A 380 -1.60 -5.49 42.42
C SER A 380 -1.63 -5.84 43.91
N ASP A 381 -2.64 -6.61 44.37
CA ASP A 381 -2.74 -7.02 45.77
C ASP A 381 -1.56 -7.91 46.20
N PHE A 382 -1.00 -8.76 45.31
CA PHE A 382 0.20 -9.55 45.62
C PHE A 382 1.37 -8.64 46.01
N HIS A 383 1.66 -7.65 45.17
CA HIS A 383 2.77 -6.73 45.39
C HIS A 383 2.52 -5.83 46.59
N ASP A 384 1.28 -5.38 46.81
CA ASP A 384 0.92 -4.59 47.97
C ASP A 384 1.00 -5.37 49.28
N LEU A 385 0.66 -6.66 49.27
CA LEU A 385 0.87 -7.54 50.42
C LEU A 385 2.35 -7.76 50.69
N GLU A 386 3.13 -8.03 49.65
CA GLU A 386 4.58 -8.25 49.75
C GLU A 386 5.29 -7.04 50.41
N ASN A 387 4.87 -5.83 50.06
CA ASN A 387 5.41 -4.58 50.59
C ASN A 387 4.70 -4.06 51.86
N GLY A 388 3.71 -4.79 52.38
CA GLY A 388 2.95 -4.41 53.58
C GLY A 388 2.06 -3.17 53.40
N ARG A 389 1.70 -2.81 52.15
CA ARG A 389 0.77 -1.71 51.81
C ARG A 389 -0.69 -2.11 51.98
N LEU A 390 -1.05 -3.36 51.66
CA LEU A 390 -2.44 -3.82 51.82
C LEU A 390 -2.73 -4.25 53.27
N VAL A 391 -1.88 -5.13 53.80
CA VAL A 391 -1.96 -5.61 55.19
C VAL A 391 -0.55 -5.64 55.76
N LYS A 392 -0.29 -4.79 56.76
CA LYS A 392 1.07 -4.58 57.28
C LYS A 392 1.70 -5.84 57.89
N SER A 393 0.88 -6.71 58.45
CA SER A 393 1.33 -7.97 59.09
C SER A 393 1.68 -9.09 58.09
N ILE A 394 1.36 -8.93 56.80
CA ILE A 394 1.56 -9.95 55.75
C ILE A 394 2.80 -9.65 54.89
N ALA A 395 3.60 -8.64 55.25
CA ALA A 395 4.80 -8.28 54.49
C ALA A 395 5.72 -9.49 54.20
N GLY A 396 6.19 -9.59 52.96
CA GLY A 396 7.01 -10.67 52.43
C GLY A 396 6.30 -11.58 51.40
N SER A 397 7.10 -12.16 50.51
CA SER A 397 6.62 -12.93 49.35
C SER A 397 5.82 -14.19 49.74
N GLU A 398 6.36 -15.02 50.62
CA GLU A 398 5.72 -16.29 51.01
C GLU A 398 4.42 -16.09 51.82
N PRO A 399 4.35 -15.16 52.81
CA PRO A 399 3.07 -14.80 53.43
C PRO A 399 2.04 -14.25 52.44
N ALA A 400 2.45 -13.39 51.50
CA ALA A 400 1.56 -12.84 50.48
C ALA A 400 0.97 -13.94 49.58
N LEU A 401 1.79 -14.89 49.12
CA LEU A 401 1.32 -16.02 48.30
C LEU A 401 0.33 -16.92 49.05
N ARG A 402 0.60 -17.22 50.33
CA ARG A 402 -0.34 -17.98 51.17
C ARG A 402 -1.67 -17.25 51.31
N TYR A 403 -1.64 -15.94 51.54
CA TYR A 403 -2.86 -15.14 51.61
C TYR A 403 -3.66 -15.18 50.31
N LEU A 404 -3.01 -15.04 49.15
CA LEU A 404 -3.69 -15.16 47.85
C LEU A 404 -4.34 -16.52 47.64
N GLN A 405 -3.65 -17.60 48.02
CA GLN A 405 -4.16 -18.97 47.96
C GLN A 405 -5.40 -19.16 48.85
N GLU A 406 -5.37 -18.69 50.09
CA GLU A 406 -6.50 -18.79 51.03
C GLU A 406 -7.73 -17.99 50.58
N GLN A 407 -7.50 -16.89 49.85
CA GLN A 407 -8.53 -16.01 49.31
C GLN A 407 -8.94 -16.37 47.87
N SER A 408 -8.36 -17.41 47.28
CA SER A 408 -8.69 -17.93 45.96
C SER A 408 -10.16 -18.38 45.89
N GLY A 409 -10.86 -18.01 44.82
CA GLY A 409 -12.29 -18.26 44.63
C GLY A 409 -13.23 -17.41 45.51
N LYS A 410 -12.68 -16.54 46.37
CA LYS A 410 -13.44 -15.59 47.20
C LYS A 410 -13.13 -14.15 46.82
N ARG A 411 -11.91 -13.68 47.11
CA ARG A 411 -11.44 -12.36 46.71
C ARG A 411 -11.01 -12.39 45.24
N TYR A 412 -10.27 -13.44 44.89
CA TYR A 412 -9.54 -13.55 43.63
C TYR A 412 -10.11 -14.64 42.73
N ASP A 413 -9.92 -14.47 41.42
CA ASP A 413 -10.18 -15.54 40.46
C ASP A 413 -9.19 -16.69 40.67
N ALA A 414 -9.72 -17.91 40.81
CA ALA A 414 -8.90 -19.07 41.12
C ALA A 414 -7.91 -19.43 39.99
N GLN A 415 -8.32 -19.25 38.73
CA GLN A 415 -7.45 -19.54 37.58
C GLN A 415 -6.27 -18.58 37.54
N VAL A 416 -6.50 -17.30 37.85
CA VAL A 416 -5.42 -16.31 37.84
C VAL A 416 -4.42 -16.57 38.96
N VAL A 417 -4.89 -16.90 40.16
CA VAL A 417 -4.01 -17.26 41.28
C VAL A 417 -3.16 -18.49 40.94
N GLU A 418 -3.76 -19.51 40.32
CA GLU A 418 -3.04 -20.70 39.87
C GLU A 418 -1.93 -20.37 38.86
N VAL A 419 -2.23 -19.54 37.85
CA VAL A 419 -1.25 -19.11 36.85
C VAL A 419 -0.10 -18.34 37.50
N LEU A 420 -0.39 -17.38 38.39
CA LEU A 420 0.64 -16.63 39.12
C LEU A 420 1.57 -17.58 39.91
N LEU A 421 1.00 -18.54 40.63
CA LEU A 421 1.77 -19.51 41.41
C LEU A 421 2.65 -20.40 40.52
N ALA A 422 2.10 -20.88 39.39
CA ALA A 422 2.86 -21.67 38.43
C ALA A 422 4.03 -20.86 37.85
N MET A 423 3.80 -19.57 37.51
CA MET A 423 4.84 -18.69 37.02
C MET A 423 5.97 -18.48 38.04
N LEU A 424 5.63 -18.25 39.32
CA LEU A 424 6.64 -18.03 40.36
C LEU A 424 7.42 -19.30 40.71
N LYS A 425 6.80 -20.49 40.62
CA LYS A 425 7.49 -21.78 40.79
C LYS A 425 8.45 -22.11 39.64
N ASN A 426 8.13 -21.67 38.43
CA ASN A 426 8.90 -21.96 37.21
C ASN A 426 9.96 -20.90 36.89
N GLN A 427 10.09 -19.85 37.70
CA GLN A 427 11.28 -19.01 37.61
C GLN A 427 12.48 -19.86 38.02
N PRO A 428 13.54 -19.95 37.20
CA PRO A 428 14.77 -20.58 37.66
C PRO A 428 15.15 -19.89 38.95
N GLN A 429 15.45 -20.69 39.98
CA GLN A 429 16.14 -20.20 41.17
C GLN A 429 17.43 -19.56 40.66
N THR A 430 17.40 -18.27 40.36
CA THR A 430 18.59 -17.49 40.10
C THR A 430 19.43 -17.69 41.35
N HIS A 431 20.60 -18.29 41.18
CA HIS A 431 21.65 -18.32 42.19
C HIS A 431 21.56 -17.02 42.98
N HIS A 432 21.45 -17.12 44.31
CA HIS A 432 21.55 -15.97 45.21
C HIS A 432 22.90 -15.28 44.92
N GLN A 433 22.93 -14.38 43.94
CA GLN A 433 23.96 -13.36 43.87
C GLN A 433 23.76 -12.56 45.15
N VAL A 434 24.73 -12.67 46.06
CA VAL A 434 24.70 -11.99 47.35
C VAL A 434 24.63 -10.49 47.06
N VAL A 435 23.43 -9.90 47.18
CA VAL A 435 23.24 -8.46 47.08
C VAL A 435 23.76 -7.86 48.37
N LEU A 436 24.88 -7.15 48.28
CA LEU A 436 25.49 -6.45 49.39
C LEU A 436 24.93 -5.02 49.42
N ASN A 437 24.48 -4.59 50.61
CA ASN A 437 24.19 -3.18 50.86
C ASN A 437 25.46 -2.52 51.38
N VAL A 438 26.04 -1.64 50.57
CA VAL A 438 27.34 -1.01 50.82
C VAL A 438 27.23 0.51 50.75
N THR A 439 28.15 1.18 51.41
CA THR A 439 28.33 2.64 51.35
C THR A 439 29.28 3.03 50.21
N ALA A 440 29.34 4.32 49.83
CA ALA A 440 30.24 4.76 48.76
C ALA A 440 31.72 4.42 49.04
N SER A 441 32.13 4.38 50.31
CA SER A 441 33.47 3.97 50.75
C SER A 441 33.78 2.49 50.49
N GLU A 442 32.76 1.64 50.45
CA GLU A 442 32.88 0.19 50.32
C GLU A 442 32.69 -0.30 48.87
N LEU A 443 32.36 0.61 47.95
CA LEU A 443 32.30 0.31 46.52
C LEU A 443 33.68 -0.08 45.97
N GLN A 444 33.70 -1.18 45.22
CA GLN A 444 34.86 -1.67 44.47
C GLN A 444 34.54 -1.70 42.97
N ALA A 445 35.58 -1.59 42.15
CA ALA A 445 35.44 -1.79 40.71
C ALA A 445 34.90 -3.20 40.41
N GLU A 446 34.20 -3.36 39.29
CA GLU A 446 33.58 -4.61 38.82
C GLU A 446 32.35 -5.06 39.63
N MET A 447 31.98 -4.35 40.70
CA MET A 447 30.67 -4.51 41.34
C MET A 447 29.55 -4.03 40.40
N THR A 448 28.43 -4.74 40.36
CA THR A 448 27.29 -4.38 39.51
C THR A 448 26.10 -3.92 40.34
N LEU A 449 25.47 -2.81 39.98
CA LEU A 449 24.26 -2.34 40.69
C LEU A 449 23.09 -3.33 40.52
N SER A 450 22.50 -3.80 41.63
CA SER A 450 21.34 -4.69 41.62
C SER A 450 20.02 -3.95 41.41
N GLU A 451 20.02 -2.63 41.66
CA GLU A 451 18.90 -1.70 41.55
C GLU A 451 19.37 -0.34 40.99
N ASP A 452 18.44 0.48 40.50
CA ASP A 452 18.72 1.84 40.03
C ASP A 452 19.21 2.71 41.21
N LEU A 453 20.32 3.41 41.04
CA LEU A 453 20.80 4.39 42.01
C LEU A 453 20.17 5.74 41.72
N ILE A 454 19.32 6.21 42.64
CA ILE A 454 18.56 7.45 42.50
C ILE A 454 18.92 8.38 43.67
N SER A 455 19.15 9.66 43.41
CA SER A 455 19.42 10.65 44.46
C SER A 455 18.18 10.93 45.33
N GLU A 456 18.35 11.57 46.49
CA GLU A 456 17.21 12.03 47.32
C GLU A 456 16.24 12.97 46.58
N ALA A 457 16.74 13.66 45.55
CA ALA A 457 15.94 14.53 44.68
C ALA A 457 15.23 13.77 43.54
N GLY A 458 15.35 12.44 43.48
CA GLY A 458 14.69 11.59 42.47
C GLY A 458 15.42 11.51 41.12
N LEU A 459 16.65 12.03 41.02
CA LEU A 459 17.44 11.95 39.78
C LEU A 459 18.12 10.58 39.66
N LEU A 460 17.92 9.87 38.54
CA LEU A 460 18.67 8.65 38.24
C LEU A 460 20.15 8.98 38.06
N LEU A 461 20.98 8.52 38.99
CA LEU A 461 22.43 8.68 38.95
C LEU A 461 23.08 7.57 38.13
N LEU A 462 22.64 6.32 38.33
CA LEU A 462 23.10 5.14 37.58
C LEU A 462 21.97 4.11 37.46
N ALA A 463 21.91 3.39 36.35
CA ALA A 463 20.90 2.35 36.13
C ALA A 463 21.33 0.99 36.72
N LYS A 464 20.35 0.16 37.05
CA LYS A 464 20.50 -1.26 37.40
C LYS A 464 21.30 -1.98 36.31
N GLY A 465 22.21 -2.86 36.74
CA GLY A 465 23.09 -3.60 35.84
C GLY A 465 24.31 -2.80 35.38
N THR A 466 24.47 -1.55 35.82
CA THR A 466 25.70 -0.79 35.56
C THR A 466 26.84 -1.39 36.37
N GLU A 467 27.89 -1.82 35.67
CA GLU A 467 29.17 -2.20 36.27
C GLU A 467 29.93 -0.95 36.73
N LEU A 468 30.36 -0.96 37.98
CA LEU A 468 31.06 0.16 38.59
C LEU A 468 32.54 0.14 38.20
N THR A 469 32.98 1.23 37.58
CA THR A 469 34.41 1.47 37.33
C THR A 469 34.97 2.41 38.38
N ASP A 470 36.29 2.43 38.59
CA ASP A 470 36.95 3.38 39.49
C ASP A 470 36.54 4.84 39.21
N LYS A 471 36.37 5.17 37.93
CA LYS A 471 35.94 6.50 37.49
C LYS A 471 34.50 6.81 37.91
N THR A 472 33.61 5.82 37.84
CA THR A 472 32.21 5.96 38.27
C THR A 472 32.12 6.10 39.79
N ILE A 473 32.88 5.29 40.53
CA ILE A 473 32.93 5.33 42.00
C ILE A 473 33.45 6.68 42.49
N ALA A 474 34.51 7.21 41.87
CA ALA A 474 35.04 8.53 42.21
C ALA A 474 34.00 9.65 42.03
N LYS A 475 33.19 9.59 40.97
CA LYS A 475 32.10 10.56 40.73
C LYS A 475 30.99 10.46 41.77
N LEU A 476 30.62 9.24 42.17
CA LEU A 476 29.59 9.02 43.19
C LEU A 476 30.04 9.52 44.56
N ARG A 477 31.30 9.27 44.94
CA ARG A 477 31.89 9.83 46.17
C ARG A 477 31.95 11.35 46.14
N GLN A 478 32.33 11.94 45.01
CA GLN A 478 32.32 13.39 44.86
C GLN A 478 30.90 13.97 44.98
N PHE A 479 29.90 13.27 44.41
CA PHE A 479 28.50 13.68 44.53
C PHE A 479 27.98 13.66 45.97
N GLU A 480 28.35 12.67 46.79
CA GLU A 480 28.01 12.67 48.23
C GLU A 480 28.58 13.89 48.98
N VAL A 481 29.82 14.26 48.65
CA VAL A 481 30.47 15.45 49.23
C VAL A 481 29.77 16.73 48.79
N ASP A 482 29.45 16.86 47.50
CA ASP A 482 28.86 18.07 46.93
C ASP A 482 27.37 18.25 47.32
N SER A 483 26.66 17.16 47.58
CA SER A 483 25.23 17.17 47.93
C SER A 483 24.94 17.07 49.42
N GLU A 484 25.96 16.89 50.26
CA GLU A 484 25.85 16.61 51.71
C GLU A 484 24.90 15.43 52.05
N SER A 485 24.63 14.55 51.08
CA SER A 485 23.76 13.38 51.22
C SER A 485 24.59 12.10 51.14
N LYS A 486 24.23 11.11 51.97
CA LYS A 486 24.85 9.77 51.94
C LYS A 486 24.01 8.85 51.06
N LEU A 487 24.64 8.23 50.08
CA LEU A 487 24.04 7.25 49.19
C LEU A 487 24.25 5.84 49.74
N SER A 488 23.21 5.01 49.65
CA SER A 488 23.28 3.57 49.91
C SER A 488 23.18 2.82 48.59
N PHE A 489 24.06 1.84 48.40
CA PHE A 489 24.15 1.09 47.15
C PHE A 489 23.81 -0.38 47.40
N SER A 490 22.93 -0.94 46.58
CA SER A 490 22.70 -2.39 46.51
C SER A 490 23.47 -2.93 45.31
N VAL A 491 24.51 -3.73 45.58
CA VAL A 491 25.45 -4.22 44.56
C VAL A 491 25.62 -5.73 44.60
N ILE A 492 25.89 -6.31 43.45
CA ILE A 492 26.32 -7.68 43.25
C ILE A 492 27.84 -7.68 43.18
N ALA A 493 28.49 -8.44 44.05
CA ALA A 493 29.93 -8.64 43.99
C ALA A 493 30.34 -9.41 42.72
N PRO A 494 31.51 -9.13 42.13
CA PRO A 494 32.01 -9.91 41.00
C PRO A 494 32.16 -11.38 41.42
N GLU A 495 31.71 -12.30 40.57
CA GLU A 495 31.97 -13.74 40.76
C GLU A 495 33.49 -13.93 40.80
N GLN A 496 34.04 -14.33 41.95
CA GLN A 496 35.42 -14.78 41.99
C GLN A 496 35.53 -15.98 41.07
N SER A 497 36.22 -15.83 39.94
CA SER A 497 36.58 -16.93 39.08
C SER A 497 37.24 -18.02 39.93
N GLU A 498 36.61 -19.18 40.05
CA GLU A 498 37.21 -20.42 40.54
C GLU A 498 38.38 -20.81 39.62
N GLN A 499 39.53 -20.12 39.75
CA GLN A 499 40.80 -20.45 39.09
C GLN A 499 42.02 -20.22 40.01
N GLN A 500 41.81 -20.07 41.32
CA GLN A 500 42.91 -19.93 42.29
C GLN A 500 42.96 -21.02 43.37
N SER A 501 42.17 -22.10 43.27
CA SER A 501 42.27 -23.26 44.18
C SER A 501 43.06 -24.46 43.65
N GLU A 502 43.55 -24.44 42.39
CA GLU A 502 44.38 -25.52 41.81
C GLU A 502 45.88 -25.20 41.74
N ALA A 503 46.30 -23.96 42.01
CA ALA A 503 47.72 -23.57 41.95
C ALA A 503 48.48 -23.74 43.29
N GLU A 504 47.80 -24.01 44.41
CA GLU A 504 48.42 -24.17 45.74
C GLU A 504 48.47 -25.63 46.23
N GLN A 505 48.00 -26.59 45.42
CA GLN A 505 48.10 -28.04 45.71
C GLN A 505 49.17 -28.78 44.88
N LEU A 506 49.94 -28.07 44.04
CA LEU A 506 51.04 -28.65 43.26
C LEU A 506 52.45 -28.37 43.82
N ASP A 507 52.57 -27.62 44.93
CA ASP A 507 53.88 -27.29 45.56
C ASP A 507 54.12 -28.01 46.90
N THR A 508 53.31 -29.00 47.27
CA THR A 508 53.53 -29.85 48.46
C THR A 508 53.85 -31.32 48.15
N THR A 509 54.17 -31.67 46.90
CA THR A 509 54.64 -33.01 46.51
C THR A 509 55.97 -33.00 45.74
N ALA A 510 56.82 -32.01 45.98
CA ALA A 510 58.19 -32.01 45.47
C ALA A 510 59.18 -31.39 46.47
N THR A 511 59.34 -31.99 47.66
CA THR A 511 60.64 -32.02 48.38
C THR A 511 60.73 -33.22 49.31
#